data_AF-A0A0L0QQ73-F1
#
_entry.id   AF-A0A0L0QQ73-F1
#
_cell.length_a   1.000
_cell.length_b   1.000
_cell.length_c   1.000
_cell.angle_alpha   90.00
_cell.angle_beta   90.00
_cell.angle_gamma   90.00
#
_symmetry.space_group_name_H-M   'P 1'
#
loop_
_entity.id
_entity.type
_entity.pdbx_description
1 polymer ?
#
loop_
_entity_poly.entity_id
_entity_poly.type
_entity_poly.pdbx_seq_one_letter_code
_entity_poly.pdbx_strand_id
1 'polypeptide(L)'
;MKSNNETYDQATKERAQEAVVQYIKNNYEGIKSVEIVDIYQSPMGGLTVDGIINEGEADFSAGVESNYKVGSVGLSEGFPERKEECKEKECDY
;
A
#
# COMPACT_ATOMS: atom_id res chain seq x y z
N MET A 1 -17.19 -5.60 27.24
CA MET A 1 -16.76 -5.16 25.89
C MET A 1 -15.25 -5.26 25.87
N LYS A 2 -14.67 -6.24 25.16
CA LYS A 2 -13.22 -6.27 24.94
C LYS A 2 -12.94 -5.44 23.70
N SER A 3 -12.68 -4.15 23.90
CA SER A 3 -12.08 -3.32 22.85
C SER A 3 -10.63 -3.78 22.74
N ASN A 4 -10.40 -4.80 21.90
CA ASN A 4 -9.07 -5.18 21.46
C ASN A 4 -8.58 -4.06 20.56
N ASN A 5 -7.98 -3.04 21.19
CA ASN A 5 -7.26 -1.98 20.51
C ASN A 5 -5.93 -2.61 20.03
N GLU A 6 -6.00 -3.56 19.08
CA GLU A 6 -4.83 -4.22 18.51
C GLU A 6 -4.10 -3.23 17.62
N THR A 7 -3.38 -2.33 18.26
CA THR A 7 -2.36 -1.54 17.59
C THR A 7 -1.36 -2.56 17.07
N TYR A 8 -1.33 -2.77 15.74
CA TYR A 8 -0.38 -3.68 15.12
C TYR A 8 1.04 -3.39 15.61
N ASP A 9 1.80 -4.44 15.89
CA ASP A 9 3.18 -4.32 16.33
C ASP A 9 4.07 -3.73 15.22
N GLN A 10 5.25 -3.25 15.61
CA GLN A 10 6.18 -2.59 14.70
C GLN A 10 6.57 -3.52 13.52
N ALA A 11 6.75 -4.81 13.78
CA ALA A 11 7.10 -5.80 12.77
C ALA A 11 5.98 -5.98 11.73
N THR A 12 4.71 -5.96 12.14
CA THR A 12 3.58 -6.03 11.22
C THR A 12 3.50 -4.79 10.33
N LYS A 13 3.74 -3.60 10.91
CA LYS A 13 3.76 -2.35 10.14
C LYS A 13 4.88 -2.34 9.11
N GLU A 14 6.09 -2.76 9.49
CA GLU A 14 7.24 -2.84 8.58
C GLU A 14 6.99 -3.80 7.41
N ARG A 15 6.42 -4.97 7.68
CA ARG A 15 6.05 -5.93 6.62
C ARG A 15 5.00 -5.38 5.66
N ALA A 16 4.00 -4.68 6.19
CA ALA A 16 2.98 -4.07 5.37
C ALA A 16 3.55 -2.93 4.50
N GLN A 17 4.49 -2.14 5.01
CA GLN A 17 5.22 -1.16 4.19
C GLN A 17 5.97 -1.83 3.06
N GLU A 18 6.73 -2.90 3.36
CA GLU A 18 7.51 -3.61 2.36
C GLU A 18 6.62 -4.19 1.26
N ALA A 19 5.53 -4.86 1.65
CA ALA A 19 4.53 -5.38 0.73
C ALA A 19 3.96 -4.30 -0.20
N VAL A 20 3.57 -3.16 0.37
CA VAL A 20 3.01 -2.04 -0.40
C VAL A 20 4.05 -1.42 -1.33
N VAL A 21 5.29 -1.20 -0.87
CA VAL A 21 6.37 -0.66 -1.70
C VAL A 21 6.68 -1.59 -2.88
N GLN A 22 6.72 -2.90 -2.64
CA GLN A 22 6.95 -3.89 -3.71
C GLN A 22 5.77 -3.93 -4.68
N TYR A 23 4.53 -3.93 -4.17
CA TYR A 23 3.34 -3.87 -5.01
C TYR A 23 3.36 -2.67 -5.95
N ILE A 24 3.61 -1.46 -5.43
CA ILE A 24 3.62 -0.24 -6.24
C ILE A 24 4.72 -0.31 -7.31
N LYS A 25 5.95 -0.68 -6.96
CA LYS A 25 7.07 -0.78 -7.92
C LYS A 25 6.85 -1.87 -8.98
N ASN A 26 6.22 -2.97 -8.62
CA ASN A 26 6.01 -4.09 -9.52
C ASN A 26 4.82 -3.85 -10.45
N ASN A 27 3.76 -3.20 -9.98
CA ASN A 27 2.49 -3.10 -10.71
C ASN A 27 2.33 -1.83 -11.55
N TYR A 28 3.11 -0.77 -11.31
CA TYR A 28 2.97 0.51 -12.00
C TYR A 28 4.21 0.90 -12.78
N GLU A 29 4.00 1.54 -13.92
CA GLU A 29 5.07 2.04 -14.78
C GLU A 29 5.72 3.29 -14.20
N GLY A 30 6.99 3.53 -14.51
CA GLY A 30 7.64 4.81 -14.23
C GLY A 30 7.86 5.16 -12.75
N ILE A 31 7.71 4.21 -11.83
CA ILE A 31 7.99 4.40 -10.40
C ILE A 31 9.51 4.49 -10.17
N LYS A 32 9.98 5.66 -9.75
CA LYS A 32 11.39 5.91 -9.40
C LYS A 32 11.62 5.85 -7.90
N SER A 33 10.71 6.43 -7.13
CA SER A 33 10.73 6.46 -5.67
C SER A 33 9.34 6.20 -5.09
N VAL A 34 9.32 5.64 -3.89
CA VAL A 34 8.11 5.42 -3.08
C VAL A 34 8.47 5.82 -1.66
N GLU A 35 7.69 6.70 -1.06
CA GLU A 35 7.86 7.17 0.31
C GLU A 35 6.59 6.92 1.10
N ILE A 36 6.74 6.30 2.28
CA ILE A 36 5.60 6.04 3.17
C ILE A 36 5.39 7.25 4.07
N VAL A 37 4.18 7.80 4.03
CA VAL A 37 3.80 8.99 4.81
C VAL A 37 3.17 8.58 6.14
N ASP A 38 2.24 7.62 6.13
CA ASP A 38 1.56 7.17 7.34
C ASP A 38 1.14 5.71 7.26
N ILE A 39 0.95 5.12 8.45
CA ILE A 39 0.40 3.77 8.62
C ILE A 39 -0.54 3.78 9.82
N TYR A 40 -1.79 3.48 9.55
CA TYR A 40 -2.82 3.44 10.57
C TYR A 40 -3.71 2.23 10.40
N GLN A 41 -4.41 1.89 11.47
CA GLN A 41 -5.43 0.86 11.43
C GLN A 41 -6.78 1.52 11.16
N SER A 42 -7.46 1.05 10.12
CA SER A 42 -8.84 1.45 9.83
C SER A 42 -9.79 1.01 10.95
N PRO A 43 -10.95 1.66 11.12
CA PRO A 43 -11.96 1.24 12.11
C PRO A 43 -12.47 -0.19 11.94
N MET A 44 -12.31 -0.78 10.74
CA MET A 44 -12.65 -2.17 10.44
C MET A 44 -11.52 -3.15 10.80
N GLY A 45 -10.42 -2.67 11.37
CA GLY A 45 -9.29 -3.46 11.83
C GLY A 45 -8.22 -3.72 10.77
N GLY A 46 -8.45 -3.39 9.49
CA GLY A 46 -7.45 -3.52 8.43
C GLY A 46 -6.38 -2.45 8.51
N LEU A 47 -5.15 -2.77 8.08
CA LEU A 47 -4.04 -1.82 8.06
C LEU A 47 -4.08 -1.00 6.77
N THR A 48 -3.89 0.31 6.86
CA THR A 48 -3.78 1.21 5.72
C THR A 48 -2.39 1.83 5.71
N VAL A 49 -1.78 1.87 4.53
CA VAL A 49 -0.47 2.47 4.27
C VAL A 49 -0.64 3.58 3.24
N ASP A 50 -0.36 4.80 3.66
CA ASP A 50 -0.39 5.97 2.79
C ASP A 50 1.02 6.33 2.36
N GLY A 51 1.16 6.71 1.09
CA GLY A 51 2.46 7.08 0.56
C GLY A 51 2.37 7.94 -0.67
N ILE A 52 3.53 8.42 -1.08
CA ILE A 52 3.73 9.23 -2.28
C ILE A 52 4.77 8.57 -3.17
N ILE A 53 4.69 8.86 -4.46
CA ILE A 53 5.66 8.39 -5.44
C ILE A 53 6.38 9.56 -6.10
N ASN A 54 7.55 9.28 -6.67
CA ASN A 54 8.32 10.21 -7.50
C ASN A 54 8.47 11.62 -6.87
N GLU A 55 8.84 11.67 -5.59
CA GLU A 55 9.08 12.91 -4.84
C GLU A 55 7.82 13.81 -4.71
N GLY A 56 6.63 13.18 -4.62
CA GLY A 56 5.35 13.88 -4.41
C GLY A 56 4.58 14.19 -5.69
N GLU A 57 4.87 13.48 -6.78
CA GLU A 57 4.14 13.62 -8.05
C GLU A 57 2.69 13.13 -7.94
N ALA A 58 2.48 12.05 -7.17
CA ALA A 58 1.16 11.47 -6.91
C ALA A 58 1.13 10.72 -5.58
N ASP A 59 -0.07 10.60 -5.02
CA ASP A 59 -0.34 9.95 -3.74
C ASP A 59 -1.06 8.61 -3.94
N PHE A 60 -0.90 7.71 -2.98
CA PHE A 60 -1.66 6.47 -2.89
C PHE A 60 -2.03 6.13 -1.45
N SER A 61 -3.10 5.36 -1.31
CA SER A 61 -3.55 4.74 -0.06
C SER A 61 -3.79 3.26 -0.31
N ALA A 62 -3.04 2.39 0.35
CA ALA A 62 -3.11 0.94 0.19
C ALA A 62 -3.70 0.26 1.43
N GLY A 63 -4.78 -0.51 1.26
CA GLY A 63 -5.32 -1.39 2.28
C GLY A 63 -4.60 -2.73 2.28
N VAL A 64 -4.03 -3.12 3.42
CA VAL A 64 -3.28 -4.36 3.62
C VAL A 64 -4.10 -5.33 4.48
N GLU A 65 -4.28 -6.53 3.96
CA GLU A 65 -4.94 -7.65 4.63
C GLU A 65 -4.05 -8.28 5.70
N SER A 66 -4.63 -9.13 6.55
CA SER A 66 -3.92 -9.81 7.65
C SER A 66 -2.82 -10.77 7.18
N ASN A 67 -2.84 -11.19 5.91
CA ASN A 67 -1.80 -12.01 5.27
C ASN A 67 -0.71 -11.15 4.58
N TYR A 68 -0.69 -9.83 4.82
CA TYR A 68 0.20 -8.85 4.20
C TYR A 68 -0.01 -8.62 2.71
N LYS A 69 -1.10 -9.12 2.11
CA LYS A 69 -1.48 -8.77 0.75
C LYS A 69 -2.18 -7.41 0.72
N VAL A 70 -1.79 -6.59 -0.23
CA VAL A 70 -2.51 -5.41 -0.70
C VAL A 70 -3.84 -5.86 -1.31
N GLY A 71 -4.94 -5.59 -0.61
CA GLY A 71 -6.29 -5.94 -1.05
C GLY A 71 -7.02 -4.79 -1.76
N SER A 72 -6.56 -3.56 -1.56
CA SER A 72 -7.10 -2.38 -2.23
C SER A 72 -6.06 -1.28 -2.35
N VAL A 73 -6.13 -0.50 -3.42
CA VAL A 73 -5.31 0.69 -3.62
C VAL A 73 -6.19 1.81 -4.16
N GLY A 74 -6.20 2.94 -3.45
CA GLY A 74 -6.68 4.22 -3.93
C GLY A 74 -5.50 5.02 -4.49
N LEU A 75 -5.68 5.60 -5.67
CA LEU A 75 -4.67 6.39 -6.38
C LEU A 75 -5.18 7.81 -6.58
N SER A 76 -4.33 8.81 -6.40
CA SER A 76 -4.66 10.19 -6.75
C SER A 76 -4.71 10.40 -8.26
N GLU A 77 -5.26 11.54 -8.68
CA GLU A 77 -5.12 12.00 -10.07
C GLU A 77 -3.63 12.13 -10.42
N GLY A 78 -3.25 11.73 -11.64
CA GLY A 78 -1.87 11.77 -12.10
C GLY A 78 -1.01 10.56 -11.71
N PHE A 79 -1.55 9.59 -10.97
CA PHE A 79 -0.81 8.37 -10.67
C PHE A 79 -0.50 7.57 -11.97
N PRO A 80 0.72 7.02 -12.12
CA PRO A 80 1.12 6.27 -13.30
C PRO A 80 0.19 5.11 -13.63
N GLU A 81 0.13 4.75 -14.91
CA GLU A 81 -0.63 3.59 -15.33
C GLU A 81 -0.04 2.29 -14.77
N ARG A 82 -0.92 1.30 -14.56
CA ARG A 82 -0.48 -0.08 -14.33
C ARG A 82 0.28 -0.60 -15.56
N LYS A 83 1.33 -1.38 -15.33
CA LYS A 83 2.05 -2.10 -16.38
C LYS A 83 1.09 -2.99 -17.16
N GLU A 84 1.26 -3.09 -18.47
CA GLU A 84 0.33 -3.86 -19.32
C GLU A 84 0.18 -5.32 -18.86
N GLU A 85 1.29 -5.93 -18.45
CA GLU A 85 1.31 -7.30 -17.89
C GLU A 85 0.53 -7.45 -16.58
N CYS A 86 0.32 -6.35 -15.84
CA CYS A 86 -0.41 -6.31 -14.58
C CYS A 86 -1.86 -5.78 -14.71
N LYS A 87 -2.34 -5.50 -15.94
CA LYS A 87 -3.70 -4.97 -16.18
C LYS A 87 -4.77 -6.05 -15.98
N GLU A 88 -4.52 -7.30 -16.37
CA GLU A 88 -5.47 -8.41 -16.24
C GLU A 88 -5.36 -9.17 -14.91
N LYS A 89 -4.18 -9.13 -14.27
CA LYS A 89 -3.89 -9.73 -12.96
C LYS A 89 -2.90 -8.84 -12.23
N GLU A 90 -3.03 -8.71 -10.92
CA GLU A 90 -1.98 -8.08 -10.14
C GLU A 90 -0.68 -8.89 -10.31
N CYS A 91 0.41 -8.21 -10.61
CA CYS A 91 1.71 -8.84 -10.66
C CYS A 91 2.11 -9.24 -9.24
N ASP A 92 2.40 -10.53 -9.05
CA ASP A 92 2.87 -11.07 -7.77
C ASP A 92 4.11 -10.28 -7.29
N TYR A 93 4.16 -10.03 -5.98
CA TYR A 93 5.24 -9.32 -5.28
C TYR A 93 5.59 -10.06 -4.00
#